data_AF-A0A351F0R5-F1
#
_entry.id   AF-A0A351F0R5-F1
#
_cell.length_a   1.000
_cell.length_b   1.000
_cell.length_c   1.000
_cell.angle_alpha   90.00
_cell.angle_beta   90.00
_cell.angle_gamma   90.00
#
_symmetry.space_group_name_H-M   'P 1'
#
loop_
_entity.id
_entity.type
_entity.pdbx_description
1 polymer ?
#
loop_
_entity_poly.entity_id
_entity_poly.type
_entity_poly.pdbx_seq_one_letter_code
_entity_poly.pdbx_strand_id
1 'polypeptide(L)'
;MEVRSNLKAKKEQRMKSQFETRYEEELKKIKISISKKGGIKQAYKVNQRIGRAKQKYPSGQGRYTIRLSYDEKKMKVTEMIWEKNEQRDSEAIQDLGRYFIRTSMDMKDEVIVWNVYNTIREIESTFRTLKIDIDLRPIYHKKDESTIAHLNLALLAYWLANTIRHQLKSSGINLCWREIVRIGNTQKIITTSGYNQAGKEITLHKCSEP
;
A
#
# COMPACT_ATOMS: atom_id res chain seq x y z
N MET A 1 -6.70 20.33 -14.92
CA MET A 1 -7.98 20.05 -14.23
C MET A 1 -7.70 19.79 -12.76
N GLU A 2 -8.38 20.49 -11.84
CA GLU A 2 -8.36 20.18 -10.40
C GLU A 2 -9.49 19.18 -10.12
N VAL A 3 -9.18 18.07 -9.44
CA VAL A 3 -10.15 17.07 -8.98
C VAL A 3 -9.98 16.88 -7.48
N ARG A 4 -11.09 16.82 -6.74
CA ARG A 4 -11.09 16.56 -5.29
C ARG A 4 -11.72 15.22 -4.96
N SER A 5 -11.00 14.37 -4.24
CA SER A 5 -11.48 13.04 -3.87
C SER A 5 -11.48 12.81 -2.36
N ASN A 6 -12.67 12.67 -1.78
CA ASN A 6 -12.85 12.41 -0.34
C ASN A 6 -12.21 11.09 0.11
N LEU A 7 -12.29 10.04 -0.72
CA LEU A 7 -11.66 8.74 -0.41
C LEU A 7 -10.14 8.85 -0.38
N LYS A 8 -9.57 9.65 -1.29
CA LYS A 8 -8.13 9.92 -1.32
C LYS A 8 -7.69 10.76 -0.13
N ALA A 9 -8.43 11.80 0.19
CA ALA A 9 -8.19 12.63 1.36
C ALA A 9 -8.14 11.79 2.64
N LYS A 10 -9.12 10.90 2.87
CA LYS A 10 -9.11 10.00 4.03
C LYS A 10 -7.90 9.06 4.06
N LYS A 11 -7.50 8.51 2.90
CA LYS A 11 -6.32 7.63 2.81
C LYS A 11 -5.04 8.42 3.12
N GLU A 12 -4.88 9.60 2.52
CA GLU A 12 -3.72 10.45 2.71
C GLU A 12 -3.63 11.00 4.12
N GLN A 13 -4.76 11.32 4.75
CA GLN A 13 -4.83 11.67 6.16
C GLN A 13 -4.30 10.54 7.05
N ARG A 14 -4.71 9.29 6.80
CA ARG A 14 -4.17 8.13 7.54
C ARG A 14 -2.66 7.98 7.34
N MET A 15 -2.17 8.16 6.11
CA MET A 15 -0.73 8.13 5.82
C MET A 15 -0.02 9.27 6.56
N LYS A 16 -0.53 10.50 6.50
CA LYS A 16 -0.01 11.67 7.20
C LYS A 16 0.13 11.39 8.71
N SER A 17 -0.95 10.95 9.36
CA SER A 17 -0.95 10.64 10.79
C SER A 17 0.07 9.56 11.13
N GLN A 18 0.16 8.48 10.34
CA GLN A 18 1.15 7.43 10.58
C GLN A 18 2.59 7.93 10.45
N PHE A 19 2.89 8.78 9.47
CA PHE A 19 4.21 9.37 9.30
C PHE A 19 4.55 10.35 10.44
N GLU A 20 3.58 11.12 10.93
CA GLU A 20 3.74 12.00 12.08
C GLU A 20 4.06 11.22 13.35
N THR A 21 3.26 10.20 13.68
CA THR A 21 3.51 9.36 14.86
C THR A 21 4.91 8.75 14.83
N ARG A 22 5.31 8.19 13.69
CA ARG A 22 6.65 7.59 13.54
C ARG A 22 7.78 8.62 13.64
N TYR A 23 7.56 9.84 13.15
CA TYR A 23 8.55 10.91 13.27
C TYR A 23 8.70 11.34 14.73
N GLU A 24 7.60 11.56 15.44
CA GLU A 24 7.61 11.87 16.88
C GLU A 24 8.26 10.77 17.72
N GLU A 25 8.03 9.50 17.39
CA GLU A 25 8.69 8.38 18.05
C GLU A 25 10.22 8.45 17.89
N GLU A 26 10.73 8.80 16.71
CA GLU A 26 12.17 9.00 16.51
C GLU A 26 12.71 10.21 17.29
N LEU A 27 11.98 11.33 17.33
CA LEU A 27 12.36 12.49 18.15
C LEU A 27 12.37 12.15 19.65
N LYS A 28 11.38 11.39 20.14
CA LYS A 28 11.32 10.87 21.51
C LYS A 28 12.53 9.99 21.81
N LYS A 29 12.91 9.07 20.91
CA LYS A 29 14.13 8.24 21.06
C LYS A 29 15.40 9.09 21.14
N ILE A 30 15.48 10.18 20.38
CA ILE A 30 16.62 11.11 20.45
C ILE A 30 16.63 11.85 21.79
N LYS A 31 15.48 12.36 22.25
CA LYS A 31 15.34 13.04 23.55
C LYS A 31 15.73 12.13 24.72
N ILE A 32 15.22 10.89 24.76
CA ILE A 32 15.57 9.90 25.80
C ILE A 32 17.08 9.62 25.81
N SER A 33 17.70 9.54 24.62
CA SER A 33 19.15 9.36 24.47
C SER A 33 19.96 10.51 25.07
N ILE A 34 19.47 11.75 25.00
CA ILE A 34 20.16 12.92 25.58
C ILE A 34 20.12 12.85 27.11
N SER A 35 19.00 12.45 27.70
CA SER A 35 18.84 12.34 29.15
C SER A 35 19.58 11.15 29.77
N LYS A 36 19.66 10.01 29.06
CA LYS A 36 20.27 8.76 29.59
C LYS A 36 21.78 8.91 29.90
N LYS A 37 22.24 8.24 30.97
CA LYS A 37 23.68 8.09 31.29
C LYS A 37 24.35 7.24 30.19
N GLY A 38 25.42 7.75 29.59
CA GLY A 38 26.10 7.10 28.45
C GLY A 38 25.42 7.28 27.08
N GLY A 39 24.33 8.04 27.00
CA GLY A 39 23.68 8.35 25.73
C GLY A 39 24.45 9.35 24.86
N ILE A 40 24.02 9.50 23.60
CA ILE A 40 24.66 10.40 22.64
C ILE A 40 24.26 11.84 22.98
N LYS A 41 25.21 12.63 23.50
CA LYS A 41 25.01 14.03 23.90
C LYS A 41 25.82 15.05 23.09
N GLN A 42 26.81 14.60 22.31
CA GLN A 42 27.60 15.50 21.47
C GLN A 42 26.72 16.15 20.41
N ALA A 43 26.75 17.48 20.32
CA ALA A 43 25.91 18.27 19.42
C ALA A 43 25.91 17.76 17.97
N TYR A 44 27.10 17.53 17.40
CA TYR A 44 27.24 17.03 16.05
C TYR A 44 26.55 15.68 15.82
N LYS A 45 26.71 14.72 16.74
CA LYS A 45 26.09 13.38 16.62
C LYS A 45 24.58 13.43 16.82
N VAL A 46 24.09 14.31 17.70
CA VAL A 46 22.64 14.54 17.87
C VAL A 46 22.05 15.14 16.59
N ASN A 47 22.72 16.14 15.99
CA ASN A 47 22.31 16.73 14.73
C ASN A 47 22.29 15.73 13.57
N GLN A 48 23.26 14.82 13.48
CA GLN A 48 23.24 13.73 12.50
C GLN A 48 22.02 12.81 12.68
N ARG A 49 21.64 12.47 13.92
CA ARG A 49 20.45 11.65 14.18
C ARG A 49 19.16 12.36 13.81
N ILE A 50 19.07 13.66 14.11
CA ILE A 50 17.96 14.51 13.66
C ILE A 50 17.92 14.54 12.13
N GLY A 51 19.06 14.68 11.46
CA GLY A 51 19.19 14.62 10.00
C GLY A 51 18.70 13.29 9.42
N ARG A 52 19.04 12.16 10.04
CA ARG A 52 18.52 10.84 9.63
C ARG A 52 17.00 10.73 9.81
N ALA A 53 16.46 11.24 10.92
CA ALA A 53 15.00 11.26 11.14
C ALA A 53 14.30 12.13 10.10
N LYS A 54 14.87 13.30 9.79
CA LYS A 54 14.44 14.22 8.73
C LYS A 54 14.42 13.55 7.35
N GLN A 55 15.49 12.85 6.99
CA GLN A 55 15.59 12.10 5.73
C GLN A 55 14.57 10.96 5.64
N LYS A 56 14.32 10.25 6.75
CA LYS A 56 13.39 9.10 6.78
C LYS A 56 11.93 9.52 6.69
N TYR A 57 11.58 10.72 7.16
CA TYR A 57 10.20 11.23 7.18
C TYR A 57 10.10 12.63 6.54
N PRO A 58 10.36 12.76 5.22
CA PRO A 58 10.43 14.05 4.53
C PRO A 58 9.10 14.81 4.58
N SER A 59 7.97 14.10 4.49
CA SER A 59 6.62 14.68 4.53
C SER A 59 6.17 15.13 5.93
N GLY A 60 6.81 14.63 6.99
CA GLY A 60 6.50 14.99 8.38
C GLY A 60 7.37 16.12 8.90
N GLN A 61 8.68 16.10 8.59
CA GLN A 61 9.67 17.02 9.16
C GLN A 61 9.36 18.51 8.95
N GLY A 62 8.77 18.89 7.81
CA GLY A 62 8.55 20.30 7.45
C GLY A 62 7.56 21.01 8.37
N ARG A 63 6.80 20.25 9.16
CA ARG A 63 5.82 20.73 10.13
C ARG A 63 6.39 20.90 11.53
N TYR A 64 7.62 20.46 11.78
CA TYR A 64 8.23 20.51 13.12
C TYR A 64 9.44 21.43 13.14
N THR A 65 9.46 22.31 14.13
CA THR A 65 10.63 23.13 14.47
C THR A 65 11.33 22.50 15.67
N ILE A 66 12.59 22.10 15.49
CA ILE A 66 13.39 21.50 16.55
C ILE A 66 14.33 22.56 17.12
N ARG A 67 14.27 22.78 18.43
CA ARG A 67 15.17 23.65 19.18
C ARG A 67 16.06 22.79 20.08
N LEU A 68 17.35 23.10 20.08
CA LEU A 68 18.37 22.42 20.88
C LEU A 68 19.02 23.43 21.81
N SER A 69 19.11 23.08 23.09
CA SER A 69 19.86 23.83 24.10
C SER A 69 21.21 23.16 24.32
N TYR A 70 22.27 23.97 24.38
CA TYR A 70 23.65 23.49 24.48
C TYR A 70 24.31 23.96 25.78
N ASP A 71 25.18 23.12 26.34
CA ASP A 71 26.17 23.53 27.35
C ASP A 71 27.45 23.96 26.61
N GLU A 72 27.69 25.28 26.57
CA GLU A 72 28.78 25.92 25.81
C GLU A 72 30.16 25.40 26.20
N LYS A 73 30.36 24.98 27.46
CA LYS A 73 31.66 24.50 27.94
C LYS A 73 32.01 23.10 27.45
N LYS A 74 31.02 22.30 27.03
CA LYS A 74 31.21 20.88 26.66
C LYS A 74 30.67 20.51 25.28
N MET A 75 30.08 21.46 24.55
CA MET A 75 29.44 21.24 23.24
C MET A 75 28.45 20.06 23.26
N LYS A 76 27.74 19.92 24.39
CA LYS A 76 26.76 18.85 24.62
C LYS A 76 25.36 19.45 24.61
N VAL A 77 24.42 18.71 24.01
CA VAL A 77 23.00 19.04 24.08
C VAL A 77 22.50 18.67 25.47
N THR A 78 21.89 19.63 26.15
CA THR A 78 21.26 19.46 27.46
C THR A 78 19.78 19.14 27.31
N GLU A 79 19.12 19.82 26.38
CA GLU A 79 17.70 19.67 26.13
C GLU A 79 17.36 19.73 24.64
N MET A 80 16.34 18.97 24.26
CA MET A 80 15.74 18.98 22.93
C MET A 80 14.24 19.18 23.07
N ILE A 81 13.74 20.23 22.41
CA ILE A 81 12.33 20.57 22.33
C ILE A 81 11.94 20.60 20.85
N TRP A 82 10.75 20.10 20.53
CA TRP A 82 10.17 20.24 19.20
C TRP A 82 8.77 20.82 19.33
N GLU A 83 8.42 21.65 18.37
CA GLU A 83 7.14 22.33 18.29
C GLU A 83 6.53 22.06 16.91
N LYS A 84 5.24 21.74 16.89
CA LYS A 84 4.48 21.53 15.66
C LYS A 84 3.96 22.88 15.18
N ASN A 85 4.26 23.24 13.94
CA ASN A 85 3.72 24.42 13.30
C ASN A 85 2.29 24.10 12.83
N GLU A 86 1.31 24.65 13.53
CA GLU A 86 -0.12 24.40 13.27
C GLU A 86 -0.56 24.91 11.90
N GLN A 87 -0.06 26.09 11.47
CA GLN A 87 -0.39 26.65 10.17
C GLN A 87 -0.01 25.71 9.01
N ARG A 88 1.23 25.21 9.00
CA ARG A 88 1.70 24.24 7.99
C ARG A 88 0.97 22.92 8.07
N ASP A 89 0.47 22.55 9.25
CA ASP A 89 -0.34 21.34 9.41
C ASP A 89 -1.73 21.52 8.79
N SER A 90 -2.37 22.67 9.02
CA SER A 90 -3.66 23.02 8.45
C SER A 90 -3.61 23.11 6.93
N GLU A 91 -2.62 23.79 6.37
CA GLU A 91 -2.39 23.85 4.91
C GLU A 91 -2.24 22.43 4.33
N ALA A 92 -1.40 21.61 4.93
CA ALA A 92 -1.20 20.23 4.48
C ALA A 92 -2.45 19.35 4.60
N ILE A 93 -3.39 19.67 5.50
CA ILE A 93 -4.69 18.98 5.61
C ILE A 93 -5.63 19.42 4.49
N GLN A 94 -5.63 20.71 4.14
CA GLN A 94 -6.47 21.27 3.06
C GLN A 94 -6.07 20.78 1.66
N ASP A 95 -4.80 20.41 1.49
CA ASP A 95 -4.28 19.87 0.24
C ASP A 95 -4.54 18.37 0.05
N LEU A 96 -4.99 17.67 1.09
CA LEU A 96 -5.27 16.24 1.00
C LEU A 96 -6.39 15.95 0.00
N GLY A 97 -6.17 14.97 -0.86
CA GLY A 97 -7.13 14.53 -1.86
C GLY A 97 -7.31 15.50 -3.03
N ARG A 98 -6.49 16.54 -3.15
CA ARG A 98 -6.46 17.48 -4.28
C ARG A 98 -5.49 17.00 -5.35
N TYR A 99 -5.97 16.85 -6.58
CA TYR A 99 -5.18 16.35 -7.71
C TYR A 99 -5.27 17.31 -8.89
N PHE A 100 -4.12 17.58 -9.52
CA PHE A 100 -4.04 18.31 -10.77
C PHE A 100 -3.72 17.35 -11.91
N ILE A 101 -4.69 17.11 -12.79
CA ILE A 101 -4.57 16.20 -13.93
C ILE A 101 -4.39 17.03 -15.21
N ARG A 102 -3.35 16.70 -15.98
CA ARG A 102 -3.12 17.20 -17.34
C ARG A 102 -3.45 16.07 -18.31
N THR A 103 -4.36 16.33 -19.24
CA THR A 103 -4.81 15.36 -20.25
C THR A 103 -5.07 16.06 -21.58
N SER A 104 -4.94 15.32 -22.68
CA SER A 104 -5.36 15.74 -24.03
C SER A 104 -6.79 15.32 -24.37
N MET A 105 -7.47 14.58 -23.48
CA MET A 105 -8.86 14.19 -23.65
C MET A 105 -9.79 15.41 -23.56
N ASP A 106 -10.89 15.41 -24.32
CA ASP A 106 -11.91 16.46 -24.27
C ASP A 106 -12.50 16.55 -22.84
N MET A 107 -12.48 17.75 -22.27
CA MET A 107 -12.70 18.00 -20.83
C MET A 107 -14.17 17.96 -20.40
N LYS A 108 -15.08 17.47 -21.24
CA LYS A 108 -16.53 17.51 -20.99
C LYS A 108 -16.99 16.58 -19.87
N ASP A 109 -16.18 15.59 -19.47
CA ASP A 109 -16.53 14.63 -18.44
C ASP A 109 -15.38 14.38 -17.44
N GLU A 110 -15.44 15.08 -16.30
CA GLU A 110 -14.53 14.92 -15.16
C GLU A 110 -14.45 13.48 -14.65
N VAL A 111 -15.59 12.78 -14.65
CA VAL A 111 -15.70 11.43 -14.12
C VAL A 111 -14.93 10.46 -15.00
N ILE A 112 -15.02 10.61 -16.32
CA ILE A 112 -14.24 9.80 -17.27
C ILE A 112 -12.74 10.05 -17.07
N VAL A 113 -12.30 11.30 -17.03
CA VAL A 113 -10.87 11.63 -16.83
C VAL A 113 -10.36 11.06 -15.51
N TRP A 114 -11.14 11.20 -14.44
CA TRP A 114 -10.80 10.63 -13.13
C TRP A 114 -10.73 9.10 -13.15
N ASN A 115 -11.67 8.44 -13.81
CA ASN A 115 -11.67 6.98 -13.94
C ASN A 115 -10.45 6.48 -14.73
N VAL A 116 -10.14 7.11 -15.86
CA VAL A 116 -8.95 6.80 -16.68
C VAL A 116 -7.67 7.01 -15.88
N TYR A 117 -7.56 8.12 -15.16
CA TYR A 117 -6.42 8.38 -14.28
C TYR A 117 -6.25 7.28 -13.22
N ASN A 118 -7.35 6.79 -12.66
CA ASN A 118 -7.29 5.73 -11.64
C ASN A 118 -7.07 4.32 -12.22
N THR A 119 -7.23 4.11 -13.53
CA THR A 119 -6.94 2.82 -14.21
C THR A 119 -5.50 2.36 -14.01
N ILE A 120 -4.56 3.28 -13.82
CA ILE A 120 -3.16 2.93 -13.49
C ILE A 120 -3.05 2.01 -12.28
N ARG A 121 -3.96 2.13 -11.29
CA ARG A 121 -3.95 1.26 -10.12
C ARG A 121 -4.43 -0.15 -10.42
N GLU A 122 -5.36 -0.30 -11.35
CA GLU A 122 -5.78 -1.62 -11.82
C GLU A 122 -4.60 -2.27 -12.55
N ILE A 123 -3.85 -1.52 -13.38
CA ILE A 123 -2.64 -2.00 -14.04
C ILE A 123 -1.57 -2.43 -13.01
N GLU A 124 -1.31 -1.62 -11.98
CA GLU A 124 -0.39 -1.98 -10.88
C GLU A 124 -0.84 -3.27 -10.16
N SER A 125 -2.14 -3.40 -9.91
CA SER A 125 -2.72 -4.62 -9.31
C SER A 125 -2.55 -5.83 -10.22
N THR A 126 -2.77 -5.68 -11.53
CA THR A 126 -2.56 -6.72 -12.54
C THR A 126 -1.12 -7.21 -12.53
N PHE A 127 -0.15 -6.28 -12.62
CA PHE A 127 1.26 -6.65 -12.56
C PHE A 127 1.63 -7.33 -11.24
N ARG A 128 1.06 -6.88 -10.12
CA ARG A 128 1.27 -7.53 -8.83
C ARG A 128 0.76 -8.97 -8.83
N THR A 129 -0.47 -9.19 -9.29
CA THR A 129 -1.07 -10.54 -9.37
C THR A 129 -0.27 -11.44 -10.30
N LEU A 130 0.11 -10.95 -11.49
CA LEU A 130 0.97 -11.68 -12.42
C LEU A 130 2.28 -12.11 -11.75
N LYS A 131 2.98 -11.18 -11.09
CA LYS A 131 4.30 -11.43 -10.51
C LYS A 131 4.27 -12.31 -9.26
N ILE A 132 3.24 -12.16 -8.42
CA ILE A 132 3.22 -12.74 -7.07
C ILE A 132 2.29 -13.96 -6.99
N ASP A 133 1.07 -13.85 -7.51
CA ASP A 133 0.06 -14.89 -7.34
C ASP A 133 0.04 -15.90 -8.49
N ILE A 134 0.48 -15.48 -9.70
CA ILE A 134 0.60 -16.33 -10.90
C ILE A 134 2.07 -16.70 -11.19
N ASP A 135 3.00 -16.24 -10.36
CA ASP A 135 4.44 -16.53 -10.44
C ASP A 135 5.06 -16.26 -11.83
N LEU A 136 4.76 -15.10 -12.42
CA LEU A 136 5.34 -14.67 -13.69
C LEU A 136 6.87 -14.40 -13.61
N ARG A 137 7.48 -14.40 -12.42
CA ARG A 137 8.92 -14.19 -12.23
C ARG A 137 9.66 -15.49 -11.84
N PRO A 138 9.58 -16.56 -12.65
CA PRO A 138 10.30 -17.78 -12.33
C PRO A 138 11.81 -17.56 -12.47
N ILE A 139 12.58 -17.95 -11.46
CA ILE A 139 14.05 -17.88 -11.46
C ILE A 139 14.66 -19.15 -12.09
N TYR A 140 13.82 -20.08 -12.56
CA TYR A 140 14.21 -21.46 -12.83
C TYR A 140 14.30 -21.80 -14.34
N HIS A 141 13.79 -20.95 -15.22
CA HIS A 141 13.87 -21.18 -16.68
C HIS A 141 15.26 -20.86 -17.19
N LYS A 142 15.87 -21.81 -17.90
CA LYS A 142 17.24 -21.69 -18.44
C LYS A 142 17.30 -21.43 -19.94
N LYS A 143 16.17 -21.59 -20.64
CA LYS A 143 16.04 -21.45 -22.09
C LYS A 143 14.99 -20.38 -22.41
N ASP A 144 15.19 -19.66 -23.50
CA ASP A 144 14.29 -18.61 -23.95
C ASP A 144 12.90 -19.17 -24.30
N GLU A 145 12.85 -20.31 -24.98
CA GLU A 145 11.59 -20.98 -25.35
C GLU A 145 10.72 -21.28 -24.12
N SER A 146 11.32 -21.82 -23.05
CA SER A 146 10.61 -22.11 -21.79
C SER A 146 10.13 -20.84 -21.10
N THR A 147 10.91 -19.77 -21.18
CA THR A 147 10.55 -18.45 -20.63
C THR A 147 9.36 -17.86 -21.37
N ILE A 148 9.34 -17.93 -22.70
CA ILE A 148 8.22 -17.46 -23.53
C ILE A 148 6.97 -18.31 -23.27
N ALA A 149 7.11 -19.64 -23.20
CA ALA A 149 6.00 -20.53 -22.89
C ALA A 149 5.37 -20.20 -21.52
N HIS A 150 6.20 -19.96 -20.50
CA HIS A 150 5.73 -19.56 -19.16
C HIS A 150 5.03 -18.21 -19.18
N LEU A 151 5.59 -17.22 -19.87
CA LEU A 151 4.97 -15.90 -20.03
C LEU A 151 3.57 -16.01 -20.65
N ASN A 152 3.45 -16.79 -21.73
CA ASN A 152 2.17 -17.00 -22.42
C ASN A 152 1.16 -17.73 -21.52
N LEU A 153 1.59 -18.78 -20.82
CA LEU A 153 0.73 -19.51 -19.89
C LEU A 153 0.27 -18.63 -18.71
N ALA A 154 1.17 -17.83 -18.15
CA ALA A 154 0.85 -16.87 -17.09
C ALA A 154 -0.14 -15.80 -17.55
N LEU A 155 -0.04 -15.35 -18.81
CA LEU A 155 -1.01 -14.41 -19.38
C LEU A 155 -2.40 -15.06 -19.53
N LEU A 156 -2.47 -16.30 -20.00
CA LEU A 156 -3.73 -17.07 -20.08
C LEU A 156 -4.33 -17.33 -18.69
N ALA A 157 -3.50 -17.70 -17.71
CA ALA A 157 -3.95 -17.85 -16.33
C ALA A 157 -4.49 -16.54 -15.75
N TYR A 158 -3.86 -15.41 -16.09
CA TYR A 158 -4.36 -14.10 -15.67
C TYR A 158 -5.69 -13.74 -16.34
N TRP A 159 -5.91 -14.10 -17.60
CA TRP A 159 -7.21 -13.91 -18.24
C TRP A 159 -8.34 -14.57 -17.46
N LEU A 160 -8.14 -15.81 -17.00
CA LEU A 160 -9.11 -16.50 -16.14
C LEU A 160 -9.31 -15.76 -14.82
N ALA A 161 -8.22 -15.42 -14.11
CA ALA A 161 -8.28 -14.69 -12.84
C ALA A 161 -8.99 -13.33 -12.97
N ASN A 162 -8.71 -12.59 -14.05
CA ASN A 162 -9.33 -11.30 -14.35
C ASN A 162 -10.81 -11.45 -14.67
N THR A 163 -11.20 -12.48 -15.42
CA THR A 163 -12.60 -12.77 -15.77
C THR A 163 -13.42 -13.06 -14.51
N ILE A 164 -12.91 -13.93 -13.63
CA ILE A 164 -13.54 -14.23 -12.34
C ILE A 164 -13.68 -12.97 -11.49
N ARG A 165 -12.61 -12.17 -11.37
CA ARG A 165 -12.66 -10.89 -10.64
C ARG A 165 -13.68 -9.91 -11.23
N HIS A 166 -13.79 -9.84 -12.55
CA HIS A 166 -14.75 -8.97 -13.22
C HIS A 166 -16.20 -9.38 -12.93
N GLN A 167 -16.50 -10.69 -12.99
CA GLN A 167 -17.82 -11.22 -12.64
C GLN A 167 -18.15 -10.97 -11.16
N LEU A 168 -17.22 -11.27 -10.25
CA LEU A 168 -17.39 -11.03 -8.81
C LEU A 168 -17.62 -9.54 -8.49
N LYS A 169 -16.87 -8.66 -9.15
CA LYS A 169 -17.02 -7.20 -9.00
C LYS A 169 -18.40 -6.72 -9.44
N SER A 170 -18.95 -7.31 -10.50
CA SER A 170 -20.31 -7.03 -10.99
C SER A 170 -21.37 -7.45 -9.96
N SER A 171 -21.10 -8.49 -9.17
CA SER A 171 -21.93 -8.92 -8.04
C SER A 171 -21.61 -8.21 -6.71
N GLY A 172 -20.82 -7.12 -6.73
CA GLY A 172 -20.46 -6.33 -5.55
C GLY A 172 -19.26 -6.86 -4.73
N ILE A 173 -18.66 -8.00 -5.11
CA ILE A 173 -17.52 -8.60 -4.41
C ILE A 173 -16.22 -7.99 -4.92
N ASN A 174 -15.66 -7.06 -4.14
CA ASN A 174 -14.47 -6.27 -4.50
C ASN A 174 -13.20 -6.78 -3.79
N LEU A 175 -12.84 -8.04 -4.02
CA LEU A 175 -11.67 -8.68 -3.39
C LEU A 175 -10.48 -8.79 -4.35
N CYS A 176 -9.26 -8.82 -3.79
CA CYS A 176 -8.07 -9.14 -4.56
C CYS A 176 -8.00 -10.64 -4.86
N TRP A 177 -7.26 -11.02 -5.91
CA TRP A 177 -7.16 -12.43 -6.35
C TRP A 177 -6.76 -13.37 -5.21
N ARG A 178 -5.79 -12.98 -4.39
CA ARG A 178 -5.35 -13.76 -3.23
C ARG A 178 -6.47 -14.07 -2.23
N GLU A 179 -7.32 -13.08 -1.93
CA GLU A 179 -8.45 -13.29 -1.01
C GLU A 179 -9.54 -14.16 -1.64
N ILE A 180 -9.78 -14.01 -2.94
CA ILE A 180 -10.71 -14.88 -3.68
C ILE A 180 -10.25 -16.33 -3.60
N VAL A 181 -8.96 -16.60 -3.87
CA VAL A 181 -8.38 -17.94 -3.75
C VAL A 181 -8.42 -18.43 -2.30
N ARG A 182 -8.11 -17.57 -1.32
CA ARG A 182 -8.18 -17.93 0.10
C ARG A 182 -9.57 -18.39 0.52
N ILE A 183 -10.62 -17.66 0.12
CA ILE A 183 -12.02 -18.01 0.40
C ILE A 183 -12.44 -19.24 -0.42
N GLY A 184 -12.06 -19.30 -1.70
CA GLY A 184 -12.36 -20.46 -2.55
C GLY A 184 -11.76 -21.76 -1.99
N ASN A 185 -10.55 -21.71 -1.41
CA ASN A 185 -9.89 -22.87 -0.82
C ASN A 185 -10.59 -23.42 0.43
N THR A 186 -11.41 -22.61 1.12
CA THR A 186 -12.24 -23.10 2.23
C THR A 186 -13.49 -23.83 1.73
N GLN A 187 -13.91 -23.59 0.50
CA GLN A 187 -15.07 -24.26 -0.09
C GLN A 187 -14.71 -25.69 -0.51
N LYS A 188 -15.61 -26.63 -0.26
CA LYS A 188 -15.47 -28.05 -0.60
C LYS A 188 -16.67 -28.50 -1.41
N ILE A 189 -16.43 -29.31 -2.43
CA ILE A 189 -17.45 -30.05 -3.15
C ILE A 189 -17.23 -31.54 -2.92
N ILE A 190 -18.25 -32.21 -2.39
CA ILE A 190 -18.27 -33.66 -2.21
C ILE A 190 -19.08 -34.23 -3.37
N THR A 191 -18.43 -35.06 -4.17
CA THR A 191 -19.05 -35.78 -5.27
C THR A 191 -19.24 -37.23 -4.84
N THR A 192 -20.49 -37.65 -4.70
CA THR A 192 -20.84 -39.04 -4.40
C THR A 192 -21.44 -39.67 -5.65
N SER A 193 -20.83 -40.71 -6.18
CA SER A 193 -21.39 -41.53 -7.25
C SER A 193 -21.91 -42.87 -6.73
N GLY A 194 -22.98 -43.37 -7.33
CA GLY A 194 -23.57 -44.67 -7.02
C GLY A 194 -24.52 -45.13 -8.12
N TYR A 195 -24.98 -46.38 -8.05
CA TYR A 195 -25.90 -46.94 -9.03
C TYR A 195 -27.30 -47.05 -8.43
N ASN A 196 -28.33 -46.69 -9.21
CA ASN A 196 -29.70 -46.96 -8.81
C ASN A 196 -30.08 -48.44 -9.05
N GLN A 197 -31.28 -48.84 -8.61
CA GLN A 197 -31.80 -50.19 -8.82
C GLN A 197 -31.91 -50.59 -10.32
N ALA A 198 -31.92 -49.62 -11.23
CA ALA A 198 -31.92 -49.84 -12.68
C ALA A 198 -30.50 -49.88 -13.30
N GLY A 199 -29.43 -49.90 -12.49
CA GLY A 199 -28.05 -49.95 -12.96
C GLY A 199 -27.52 -48.64 -13.56
N LYS A 200 -28.23 -47.52 -13.39
CA LYS A 200 -27.80 -46.20 -13.89
C LYS A 200 -26.95 -45.49 -12.85
N GLU A 201 -25.80 -44.96 -13.27
CA GLU A 201 -24.93 -44.14 -12.43
C GLU A 201 -25.62 -42.80 -12.11
N ILE A 202 -25.66 -42.46 -10.83
CA ILE A 202 -26.15 -41.19 -10.30
C ILE A 202 -24.98 -40.51 -9.60
N THR A 203 -24.76 -39.24 -9.94
CA THR A 203 -23.76 -38.39 -9.30
C THR A 203 -24.46 -37.29 -8.51
N LEU A 204 -24.19 -37.22 -7.21
CA LEU A 204 -24.66 -36.15 -6.33
C LEU A 204 -23.49 -35.23 -5.98
N HIS A 205 -23.67 -33.93 -6.17
CA HIS A 205 -22.72 -32.91 -5.74
C HIS A 205 -23.28 -32.17 -4.52
N LYS A 206 -22.55 -32.23 -3.40
CA LYS A 206 -22.85 -31.43 -2.20
C LYS A 206 -21.75 -30.41 -1.98
N CYS A 207 -22.10 -29.13 -2.06
CA CYS A 207 -21.19 -28.02 -1.80
C CYS A 207 -21.24 -27.61 -0.33
N SER A 208 -20.14 -27.08 0.20
CA SER A 208 -20.14 -26.33 1.45
C SER A 208 -20.91 -25.02 1.30
N GLU A 209 -21.63 -24.63 2.35
CA GLU A 209 -22.29 -23.33 2.43
C GLU A 209 -21.41 -22.33 3.20
N PRO A 210 -21.36 -21.05 2.80
CA PRO A 210 -20.58 -20.00 3.46
C PRO A 210 -21.15 -19.55 4.80
#